data_AF-A0A8H7GUP2-F1
#
_entry.id   AF-A0A8H7GUP2-F1
#
_cell.length_a   1.000
_cell.length_b   1.000
_cell.length_c   1.000
_cell.angle_alpha   90.00
_cell.angle_beta   90.00
_cell.angle_gamma   90.00
#
_symmetry.space_group_name_H-M   'P 1'
#
loop_
_entity.id
_entity.type
_entity.pdbx_description
1 polymer ?
#
loop_
_entity_poly.entity_id
_entity_poly.type
_entity_poly.pdbx_seq_one_letter_code
_entity_poly.pdbx_strand_id
1 'polypeptide(L)'
;MGIFSRLKDTPKNYLYTQYAGIFHKFEPKPETKSQVVLYTASDASASSSDIDSDNDSSARPLSKRQRRIREKIPISVLKSATSKPQAVEWYDADAPDPYVAVFMKTALKSRECAVSLAAEKRVSLVQTRP
;
A
#
# COMPACT_ATOMS: atom_id res chain seq x y z
N MET A 1 -43.08 -41.32 44.22
CA MET A 1 -43.39 -40.84 42.84
C MET A 1 -42.60 -39.57 42.57
N GLY A 2 -41.50 -39.67 41.80
CA GLY A 2 -40.68 -38.53 41.40
C GLY A 2 -41.23 -37.86 40.15
N ILE A 3 -41.42 -36.53 40.19
CA ILE A 3 -42.09 -35.74 39.13
C ILE A 3 -41.09 -34.91 38.30
N PHE A 4 -39.78 -35.07 38.50
CA PHE A 4 -38.74 -34.22 37.90
C PHE A 4 -37.67 -35.01 37.12
N SER A 5 -38.10 -35.90 36.23
CA SER A 5 -37.23 -36.50 35.21
C SER A 5 -37.73 -36.18 33.80
N ARG A 6 -37.89 -34.88 33.50
CA ARG A 6 -37.98 -34.41 32.10
C ARG A 6 -36.60 -33.95 31.65
N LEU A 7 -35.75 -34.95 31.41
CA LEU A 7 -34.35 -34.85 31.06
C LEU A 7 -34.21 -34.48 29.57
N LYS A 8 -33.76 -33.23 29.34
CA LYS A 8 -32.84 -32.74 28.29
C LYS A 8 -32.71 -33.49 26.95
N ASP A 9 -33.80 -33.77 26.26
CA ASP A 9 -33.74 -34.09 24.83
C ASP A 9 -34.34 -32.94 24.02
N THR A 10 -33.60 -31.84 23.90
CA THR A 10 -33.87 -30.90 22.80
C THR A 10 -33.40 -31.58 21.52
N PRO A 11 -34.25 -31.68 20.48
CA PRO A 11 -33.80 -32.21 19.20
C PRO A 11 -32.62 -31.36 18.75
N LYS A 12 -31.54 -32.01 18.27
CA LYS A 12 -30.39 -31.34 17.66
C LYS A 12 -30.93 -30.45 16.54
N ASN A 13 -31.13 -29.18 16.87
CA ASN A 13 -31.78 -28.25 15.98
C ASN A 13 -30.75 -27.98 14.89
N TYR A 14 -30.96 -28.55 13.70
CA TYR A 14 -30.02 -28.50 12.58
C TYR A 14 -29.56 -27.06 12.30
N LEU A 15 -30.48 -26.11 12.48
CA LEU A 15 -30.24 -24.67 12.40
C LEU A 15 -29.17 -24.19 13.39
N TYR A 16 -29.18 -24.69 14.63
CA TYR A 16 -28.19 -24.32 15.64
C TYR A 16 -26.77 -24.74 15.23
N THR A 17 -26.61 -25.94 14.66
CA THR A 17 -25.31 -26.40 14.16
C THR A 17 -24.81 -25.57 12.98
N GLN A 18 -25.71 -25.18 12.06
CA GLN A 18 -25.39 -24.35 10.90
C GLN A 18 -24.91 -22.94 11.32
N TYR A 19 -25.48 -22.38 12.38
CA TYR A 19 -25.19 -21.02 12.85
C TYR A 19 -24.26 -20.95 14.08
N ALA A 20 -23.76 -22.07 14.58
CA ALA A 20 -22.87 -22.12 15.75
C ALA A 20 -21.64 -21.20 15.60
N GLY A 21 -21.05 -21.15 14.41
CA GLY A 21 -19.91 -20.28 14.11
C GLY A 21 -20.22 -18.78 14.08
N ILE A 22 -21.51 -18.39 14.03
CA ILE A 22 -21.95 -17.00 14.15
C ILE A 22 -21.95 -16.58 15.62
N PHE A 23 -22.46 -17.44 16.51
CA PHE A 23 -22.54 -17.14 17.94
C PHE A 23 -21.17 -16.93 18.58
N HIS A 24 -20.14 -17.69 18.18
CA HIS A 24 -18.76 -17.47 18.63
C HIS A 24 -18.18 -16.08 18.28
N LYS A 25 -18.78 -15.34 17.34
CA LYS A 25 -18.35 -13.97 17.02
C LYS A 25 -18.96 -12.93 17.96
N PHE A 26 -20.10 -13.26 18.56
CA PHE A 26 -20.87 -12.40 19.46
C PHE A 26 -20.66 -12.73 20.93
N GLU A 27 -19.99 -13.84 21.24
CA GLU A 27 -19.52 -14.12 22.59
C GLU A 27 -18.58 -12.98 23.03
N PRO A 28 -18.91 -12.24 24.10
CA PRO A 28 -18.06 -11.17 24.59
C PRO A 28 -16.75 -11.80 25.03
N LYS A 29 -15.69 -11.54 24.25
CA LYS A 29 -14.34 -11.98 24.59
C LYS A 29 -13.98 -11.32 25.93
N PRO A 30 -13.59 -12.08 26.97
CA PRO A 30 -13.28 -11.51 28.27
C PRO A 30 -12.21 -10.44 28.10
N GLU A 31 -12.59 -9.24 28.53
CA GLU A 31 -11.94 -7.97 28.23
C GLU A 31 -10.53 -7.93 28.84
N THR A 32 -9.50 -8.12 28.01
CA THR A 32 -8.20 -7.51 28.31
C THR A 32 -8.36 -6.01 28.11
N LYS A 33 -8.73 -5.31 29.19
CA LYS A 33 -8.79 -3.85 29.36
C LYS A 33 -8.04 -3.08 28.27
N SER A 34 -8.70 -2.77 27.16
CA SER A 34 -8.19 -1.82 26.19
C SER A 34 -8.36 -0.44 26.81
N GLN A 35 -7.24 0.19 27.15
CA GLN A 35 -7.21 1.57 27.60
C GLN A 35 -7.98 2.45 26.61
N VAL A 36 -9.04 3.10 27.09
CA VAL A 36 -9.71 4.18 26.36
C VAL A 36 -8.73 5.36 26.35
N VAL A 37 -8.01 5.56 25.25
CA VAL A 37 -7.19 6.76 25.06
C VAL A 37 -8.11 7.87 24.59
N LEU A 38 -8.45 8.77 25.51
CA LEU A 38 -9.15 10.02 25.23
C LEU A 38 -8.15 10.97 24.56
N TYR A 39 -8.23 11.16 23.24
CA TYR A 39 -7.42 12.16 22.55
C TYR A 39 -8.03 13.55 22.75
N THR A 40 -7.50 14.30 23.71
CA THR A 40 -7.64 15.76 23.71
C THR A 40 -6.73 16.33 22.64
N ALA A 41 -7.31 17.02 21.66
CA ALA A 41 -6.57 17.69 20.60
C ALA A 41 -5.63 18.75 21.19
N SER A 42 -4.34 18.50 21.13
CA SER A 42 -3.30 19.52 21.15
C SER A 42 -2.11 19.01 20.34
N ASP A 43 -1.67 19.91 19.49
CA ASP A 43 -0.76 19.74 18.36
C ASP A 43 0.65 19.25 18.76
N ALA A 44 1.38 18.80 17.74
CA ALA A 44 2.83 18.63 17.67
C ALA A 44 3.46 17.27 18.03
N SER A 45 3.97 16.64 16.96
CA SER A 45 5.27 15.97 16.82
C SER A 45 5.20 14.50 16.40
N ALA A 46 5.76 14.28 15.23
CA ALA A 46 5.97 13.01 14.58
C ALA A 46 6.72 12.00 15.47
N SER A 47 6.19 10.78 15.53
CA SER A 47 7.00 9.58 15.69
C SER A 47 6.35 8.46 14.89
N SER A 48 6.88 8.24 13.69
CA SER A 48 6.61 7.06 12.87
C SER A 48 7.16 5.85 13.62
N SER A 49 6.30 5.20 14.39
CA SER A 49 6.61 3.92 15.00
C SER A 49 6.34 2.82 13.97
N ASP A 50 7.36 2.56 13.14
CA ASP A 50 7.49 1.29 12.43
C ASP A 50 7.70 0.19 13.48
N ILE A 51 6.60 -0.44 13.89
CA ILE A 51 6.64 -1.71 14.61
C ILE A 51 6.64 -2.82 13.56
N ASP A 52 7.84 -3.20 13.14
CA ASP A 52 8.07 -4.39 12.33
C ASP A 52 7.93 -5.61 13.26
N SER A 53 6.71 -6.16 13.33
CA SER A 53 6.43 -7.42 14.02
C SER A 53 6.33 -8.52 12.97
N ASP A 54 7.50 -8.98 12.55
CA ASP A 54 7.69 -10.10 11.66
C ASP A 54 7.54 -11.41 12.48
N ASN A 55 6.37 -12.06 12.47
CA ASN A 55 6.26 -13.53 12.58
C ASN A 55 4.82 -14.07 12.39
N ASP A 56 4.64 -14.73 11.25
CA ASP A 56 3.81 -15.91 10.97
C ASP A 56 2.28 -15.99 11.24
N SER A 57 1.61 -16.58 10.24
CA SER A 57 0.36 -17.36 10.32
C SER A 57 -1.01 -16.64 10.43
N SER A 58 -1.41 -15.94 9.37
CA SER A 58 -2.64 -16.30 8.62
C SER A 58 -2.74 -15.42 7.38
N ALA A 59 -2.78 -16.04 6.20
CA ALA A 59 -2.86 -15.39 4.89
C ALA A 59 -4.20 -14.66 4.71
N ARG A 60 -4.42 -13.58 5.47
CA ARG A 60 -5.49 -12.63 5.19
C ARG A 60 -5.11 -11.95 3.87
N PRO A 61 -5.97 -12.04 2.84
CA PRO A 61 -5.69 -11.34 1.60
C PRO A 61 -5.51 -9.86 1.92
N LEU A 62 -4.37 -9.32 1.53
CA LEU A 62 -4.04 -7.92 1.75
C LEU A 62 -5.15 -7.06 1.19
N SER A 63 -5.60 -6.06 1.95
CA SER A 63 -6.59 -5.12 1.43
C SER A 63 -6.04 -4.42 0.18
N LYS A 64 -6.93 -4.04 -0.75
CA LYS A 64 -6.55 -3.31 -1.98
C LYS A 64 -5.70 -2.07 -1.70
N ARG A 65 -5.90 -1.42 -0.55
CA ARG A 65 -5.10 -0.26 -0.13
C ARG A 65 -3.71 -0.67 0.34
N GLN A 66 -3.61 -1.67 1.21
CA GLN A 66 -2.31 -2.16 1.71
C GLN A 66 -1.44 -2.72 0.59
N ARG A 67 -2.04 -3.41 -0.37
CA ARG A 67 -1.33 -3.91 -1.55
C ARG A 67 -0.68 -2.77 -2.34
N ARG A 68 -1.45 -1.72 -2.63
CA ARG A 68 -0.94 -0.52 -3.32
C ARG A 68 0.19 0.18 -2.56
N ILE A 69 0.13 0.21 -1.23
CA ILE A 69 1.19 0.83 -0.42
C ILE A 69 2.47 0.00 -0.44
N ARG A 70 2.38 -1.33 -0.33
CA ARG A 70 3.56 -2.22 -0.36
C ARG A 70 4.20 -2.31 -1.75
N GLU A 71 3.39 -2.32 -2.81
CA GLU A 71 3.86 -2.38 -4.20
C GLU A 71 4.26 -1.01 -4.76
N LYS A 72 4.20 0.06 -3.94
CA LYS A 72 4.53 1.41 -4.37
C LYS A 72 6.02 1.54 -4.66
N ILE A 73 6.35 1.95 -5.88
CA ILE A 73 7.74 2.20 -6.28
C ILE A 73 8.18 3.56 -5.74
N PRO A 74 9.34 3.66 -5.05
CA PRO A 74 9.85 4.94 -4.57
C PRO A 74 10.27 5.84 -5.73
N ILE A 75 10.06 7.14 -5.57
CA ILE A 75 10.36 8.13 -6.62
C ILE A 75 11.84 8.16 -7.02
N SER A 76 12.76 7.85 -6.09
CA SER A 76 14.19 7.76 -6.36
C SER A 76 14.50 6.73 -7.43
N VAL A 77 13.83 5.58 -7.40
CA VAL A 77 13.99 4.51 -8.39
C VAL A 77 13.49 4.97 -9.76
N LEU A 78 12.32 5.61 -9.83
CA LEU A 78 11.77 6.14 -11.09
C LEU A 78 12.69 7.20 -11.72
N LYS A 79 13.26 8.09 -10.91
CA LYS A 79 14.22 9.10 -11.37
C LYS A 79 15.51 8.46 -11.87
N SER A 80 16.03 7.44 -11.19
CA SER A 80 17.24 6.73 -11.63
C SER A 80 17.04 5.94 -12.93
N ALA A 81 15.84 5.43 -13.18
CA ALA A 81 15.53 4.63 -14.36
C ALA A 81 15.38 5.45 -15.65
N THR A 82 15.29 6.78 -15.57
CA THR A 82 14.87 7.63 -16.69
C THR A 82 15.94 8.63 -17.09
N SER A 83 16.04 8.91 -18.40
CA SER A 83 17.03 9.85 -18.94
C SER A 83 16.77 11.31 -18.52
N LYS A 84 15.53 11.64 -18.13
CA LYS A 84 15.10 13.00 -17.76
C LYS A 84 14.44 12.99 -16.37
N PRO A 85 15.23 12.88 -15.29
CA PRO A 85 14.69 12.77 -13.93
C PRO A 85 13.91 14.02 -13.47
N GLN A 86 14.14 15.18 -14.11
CA GLN A 86 13.43 16.44 -13.84
C GLN A 86 11.95 16.40 -14.23
N ALA A 87 11.58 15.54 -15.20
CA ALA A 87 10.19 15.42 -15.64
C ALA A 87 9.36 14.47 -14.75
N VAL A 88 9.99 13.79 -13.79
CA VAL A 88 9.35 12.84 -12.87
C VAL A 88 8.86 13.58 -11.65
N GLU A 89 7.54 13.57 -11.48
CA GLU A 89 6.82 14.27 -10.42
C GLU A 89 6.44 13.31 -9.30
N TRP A 90 6.16 13.86 -8.11
CA TRP A 90 5.84 13.07 -6.92
C TRP A 90 4.60 12.17 -7.09
N TYR A 91 3.63 12.58 -7.91
CA TYR A 91 2.40 11.83 -8.19
C TYR A 91 2.59 10.71 -9.21
N ASP A 92 3.69 10.68 -9.97
CA ASP A 92 3.95 9.60 -10.94
C ASP A 92 4.19 8.25 -10.22
N ALA A 93 4.58 8.28 -8.94
CA ALA A 93 4.76 7.09 -8.10
C ALA A 93 3.44 6.41 -7.68
N ASP A 94 2.30 7.10 -7.78
CA ASP A 94 0.96 6.57 -7.46
C ASP A 94 0.23 6.01 -8.69
N ALA A 95 0.85 6.08 -9.88
CA ALA A 95 0.28 5.55 -11.11
C ALA A 95 0.13 4.01 -11.05
N PRO A 96 -0.86 3.43 -11.76
CA PRO A 96 -1.03 1.97 -11.82
C PRO A 96 0.16 1.25 -12.43
N ASP A 97 0.82 1.89 -13.41
CA ASP A 97 2.10 1.47 -13.97
C ASP A 97 3.03 2.70 -14.05
N PRO A 98 3.92 2.90 -13.06
CA PRO A 98 4.72 4.11 -12.99
C PRO A 98 5.85 4.13 -14.03
N TYR A 99 6.36 2.97 -14.47
CA TYR A 99 7.40 2.94 -15.50
C TYR A 99 6.85 3.37 -16.85
N VAL A 100 5.69 2.84 -17.24
CA VAL A 100 5.05 3.21 -18.50
C VAL A 100 4.58 4.66 -18.48
N ALA A 101 4.01 5.12 -17.36
CA ALA A 101 3.58 6.51 -17.21
C ALA A 101 4.74 7.49 -17.40
N VAL A 102 5.88 7.25 -16.74
CA VAL A 102 7.06 8.10 -16.87
C VAL A 102 7.70 7.97 -18.26
N PHE A 103 7.71 6.77 -18.85
CA PHE A 103 8.18 6.57 -20.22
C PHE A 103 7.36 7.39 -21.22
N MET A 104 6.02 7.33 -21.16
CA MET A 104 5.15 8.12 -22.05
C MET A 104 5.36 9.63 -21.83
N LYS A 105 5.46 10.06 -20.58
CA LYS A 105 5.70 11.47 -20.22
C LYS A 105 7.03 11.98 -20.79
N THR A 106 8.10 11.22 -20.64
CA THR A 106 9.44 11.61 -21.09
C THR A 106 9.65 11.44 -22.59
N ALA A 107 9.08 10.39 -23.20
CA ALA A 107 9.18 10.11 -24.63
C ALA A 107 8.39 11.11 -25.46
N LEU A 108 7.17 11.50 -25.05
CA LEU A 108 6.36 12.47 -25.77
C LEU A 108 6.88 13.90 -25.61
N LYS A 109 7.27 14.29 -24.39
CA LYS A 109 7.88 15.61 -24.13
C LYS A 109 9.35 15.69 -24.59
N SER A 110 9.90 14.62 -25.17
CA SER A 110 11.30 14.61 -25.60
C SER A 110 11.58 15.46 -26.84
N ARG A 111 10.54 15.86 -27.59
CA ARG A 111 10.67 16.65 -28.82
C ARG A 111 11.25 18.05 -28.63
N GLU A 112 11.29 18.58 -27.40
CA GLU A 112 11.85 19.91 -27.13
C GLU A 112 13.39 19.92 -26.93
N CYS A 113 14.04 18.75 -26.75
CA CYS A 113 15.48 18.70 -26.42
C CYS A 113 16.39 18.23 -27.57
N ALA A 114 15.85 17.80 -28.71
CA ALA A 114 16.65 17.32 -29.84
C ALA A 114 17.37 18.43 -30.63
N VAL A 115 17.07 19.70 -30.34
CA VAL A 115 17.65 20.84 -31.06
C VAL A 115 19.09 21.16 -30.59
N SER A 116 19.46 20.85 -29.34
CA SER A 116 20.77 21.23 -28.79
C SER A 116 21.92 20.26 -29.11
N LEU A 117 21.63 18.96 -29.28
CA LEU A 117 22.66 17.93 -29.56
C LEU A 117 23.24 17.99 -30.98
N ALA A 118 22.63 18.74 -31.89
CA ALA A 118 23.14 18.95 -33.25
C ALA A 118 24.12 20.16 -33.36
N ALA A 119 24.20 21.01 -32.34
CA ALA A 119 25.01 22.24 -32.38
C ALA A 119 26.49 22.01 -32.03
N GLU A 120 26.80 21.00 -31.24
CA GLU A 120 28.15 20.86 -30.65
C GLU A 120 29.16 20.18 -31.59
N LYS A 121 28.69 19.42 -32.60
CA LYS A 121 29.58 18.77 -33.60
C LYS A 121 30.01 19.69 -34.76
N ARG A 122 29.57 20.94 -34.81
CA ARG A 122 29.98 21.90 -35.87
C ARG A 122 31.07 22.87 -35.45
N VAL A 123 31.31 23.04 -34.16
CA VAL A 123 32.31 24.00 -33.65
C VAL A 123 33.73 23.43 -33.75
N SER A 124 33.91 22.11 -33.62
CA SER A 124 35.24 21.49 -33.64
C SER A 124 35.89 21.33 -35.04
N LEU A 125 35.18 21.66 -36.13
CA LEU A 125 35.74 21.53 -37.49
C LEU A 125 36.29 22.84 -38.07
N VAL A 126 36.11 23.97 -37.37
CA VAL A 126 36.48 25.30 -37.90
C VAL A 126 37.82 25.82 -37.33
N GLN A 127 38.39 25.19 -36.31
CA GLN A 127 39.56 25.72 -35.57
C GLN A 127 40.92 25.07 -35.86
N THR A 128 41.08 24.34 -36.97
CA THR A 128 42.39 23.81 -37.38
C THR A 128 42.68 24.07 -38.85
N ARG A 129 43.02 25.32 -39.19
CA ARG A 129 43.85 25.61 -40.37
C ARG A 129 44.91 26.66 -39.97
N PRO A 130 46.21 26.36 -40.13
CA PRO A 130 47.31 27.26 -39.79
C PRO A 130 47.36 28.47 -40.72
#